data_AF-A0A7Z0A867-F1
#
_entry.id   AF-A0A7Z0A867-F1
#
_cell.length_a   1.000
_cell.length_b   1.000
_cell.length_c   1.000
_cell.angle_alpha   90.00
_cell.angle_beta   90.00
_cell.angle_gamma   90.00
#
_symmetry.space_group_name_H-M   'P 1'
#
loop_
_entity.id
_entity.type
_entity.pdbx_description
1 polymer ?
#
loop_
_entity_poly.entity_id
_entity_poly.type
_entity_poly.pdbx_seq_one_letter_code
_entity_poly.pdbx_strand_id
1 'polypeptide(L)'
;MLSALEKQLVDAAVDVARSLPGGDIHTVAAAAMDTEGVIHTGVNVFHFTGGPCAEMVAIASAAEAGAGPLVAMVAVGDRTRGVIAPCGRCRQFMLDLHPDIHVVVPSDGDLAVHPIRDLLPFAYRATSYATGPRVVHFASRYFQDVASGRKTVTVRRDDPIQPGPVIFVFDDGDGLRRLDGIIDTVRSTTAGELTPEDARGEDLPDPASLRARLLDHYPDLSDEDSVQVAEFHLGH
;
A
#
# COMPACT_ATOMS: atom_id res chain seq x y z
N MET A 1 -8.27 -4.63 12.13
CA MET A 1 -9.13 -5.65 11.52
C MET A 1 -8.98 -5.52 10.02
N LEU A 2 -8.71 -6.62 9.32
CA LEU A 2 -8.53 -6.60 7.87
C LEU A 2 -9.78 -6.15 7.12
N SER A 3 -9.59 -5.41 6.03
CA SER A 3 -10.63 -5.13 5.03
C SER A 3 -11.10 -6.43 4.36
N ALA A 4 -12.21 -6.37 3.62
CA ALA A 4 -12.70 -7.55 2.91
C ALA A 4 -11.76 -7.96 1.76
N LEU A 5 -11.13 -6.99 1.07
CA LEU A 5 -10.09 -7.28 0.07
C LEU A 5 -8.84 -7.91 0.66
N GLU A 6 -8.39 -7.41 1.81
CA GLU A 6 -7.24 -7.99 2.52
C GLU A 6 -7.52 -9.44 2.94
N LYS A 7 -8.76 -9.75 3.35
CA LYS A 7 -9.18 -11.14 3.63
C LYS A 7 -9.18 -12.00 2.36
N GLN A 8 -9.71 -11.50 1.25
CA GLN A 8 -9.66 -12.21 -0.04
C GLN A 8 -8.22 -12.53 -0.46
N LEU A 9 -7.29 -11.58 -0.24
CA LEU A 9 -5.87 -11.78 -0.51
C LEU A 9 -5.27 -12.89 0.35
N VAL A 10 -5.59 -12.89 1.65
CA VAL A 10 -5.18 -13.94 2.60
C VAL A 10 -5.73 -15.30 2.17
N ASP A 11 -7.03 -15.37 1.85
CA ASP A 11 -7.71 -16.60 1.45
C ASP A 11 -7.08 -17.19 0.18
N ALA A 12 -6.79 -16.35 -0.82
CA ALA A 12 -6.11 -16.77 -2.04
C ALA A 12 -4.73 -17.40 -1.77
N ALA A 13 -3.92 -16.79 -0.90
CA ALA A 13 -2.63 -17.35 -0.52
C ALA A 13 -2.77 -18.64 0.31
N VAL A 14 -3.76 -18.72 1.20
CA VAL A 14 -4.06 -19.90 2.01
C VAL A 14 -4.47 -21.09 1.13
N ASP A 15 -5.31 -20.86 0.13
CA ASP A 15 -5.76 -21.92 -0.78
C ASP A 15 -4.60 -22.49 -1.60
N VAL A 16 -3.71 -21.64 -2.10
CA VAL A 16 -2.48 -22.08 -2.77
C VAL A 16 -1.58 -22.84 -1.78
N ALA A 17 -1.34 -22.32 -0.58
CA ALA A 17 -0.49 -22.97 0.42
C ALA A 17 -1.00 -24.37 0.84
N ARG A 18 -2.32 -24.56 0.89
CA ARG A 18 -2.95 -25.86 1.18
C ARG A 18 -2.80 -26.87 0.05
N SER A 19 -2.68 -26.39 -1.19
CA SER A 19 -2.52 -27.25 -2.37
C SER A 19 -1.09 -27.75 -2.59
N LEU A 20 -0.11 -27.24 -1.83
CA LEU A 20 1.30 -27.54 -2.06
C LEU A 20 1.61 -29.03 -1.84
N PRO A 21 2.39 -29.66 -2.75
CA PRO A 21 2.86 -31.01 -2.57
C PRO A 21 3.90 -30.97 -1.44
N GLY A 22 3.55 -31.46 -0.25
CA GLY A 22 4.39 -31.35 0.95
C GLY A 22 5.86 -31.73 0.72
N GLY A 23 6.75 -31.17 1.53
CA GLY A 23 8.20 -31.33 1.40
C GLY A 23 8.91 -30.04 1.84
N ASP A 24 10.14 -29.85 1.37
CA ASP A 24 10.99 -28.73 1.83
C ASP A 24 11.29 -27.69 0.73
N ILE A 25 10.87 -27.93 -0.52
CA ILE A 25 11.19 -27.05 -1.65
C ILE A 25 10.14 -25.95 -1.85
N HIS A 26 8.87 -26.34 -1.89
CA HIS A 26 7.71 -25.49 -2.15
C HIS A 26 6.81 -25.48 -0.91
N THR A 27 7.06 -24.55 0.00
CA THR A 27 6.47 -24.55 1.34
C THR A 27 5.77 -23.24 1.68
N VAL A 28 5.86 -22.21 0.85
CA VAL A 28 5.22 -20.91 1.07
C VAL A 28 4.52 -20.50 -0.21
N ALA A 29 3.29 -20.04 -0.08
CA ALA A 29 2.56 -19.33 -1.12
C ALA A 29 2.48 -17.85 -0.79
N ALA A 30 2.30 -17.01 -1.80
CA ALA A 30 2.02 -15.60 -1.65
C ALA A 30 0.93 -15.18 -2.62
N ALA A 31 0.22 -14.12 -2.28
CA ALA A 31 -0.73 -13.46 -3.14
C ALA A 31 -0.46 -11.96 -3.13
N ALA A 32 -0.49 -11.35 -4.31
CA ALA A 32 -0.34 -9.92 -4.51
C ALA A 32 -1.53 -9.35 -5.27
N MET A 33 -2.04 -8.20 -4.85
CA MET A 33 -3.15 -7.52 -5.52
C MET A 33 -2.62 -6.34 -6.31
N ASP A 34 -3.06 -6.16 -7.54
CA ASP A 34 -2.76 -4.96 -8.35
C ASP A 34 -3.82 -3.86 -8.19
N THR A 35 -3.62 -2.73 -8.87
CA THR A 35 -4.55 -1.59 -8.83
C THR A 35 -5.92 -1.86 -9.44
N GLU A 36 -6.12 -2.97 -10.14
CA GLU A 36 -7.42 -3.42 -10.68
C GLU A 36 -8.12 -4.40 -9.74
N GLY A 37 -7.51 -4.73 -8.59
CA GLY A 37 -8.02 -5.73 -7.66
C GLY A 37 -7.76 -7.17 -8.11
N VAL A 38 -6.96 -7.39 -9.15
CA VAL A 38 -6.61 -8.74 -9.61
C VAL A 38 -5.55 -9.32 -8.69
N ILE A 39 -5.77 -10.56 -8.26
CA ILE A 39 -4.86 -11.29 -7.37
C ILE A 39 -3.95 -12.20 -8.20
N HIS A 40 -2.64 -12.02 -7.99
CA HIS A 40 -1.56 -12.79 -8.60
C HIS A 40 -0.90 -13.65 -7.53
N THR A 41 -0.86 -14.96 -7.74
CA THR A 41 -0.29 -15.89 -6.76
C THR A 41 1.08 -16.41 -7.17
N GLY A 42 1.91 -16.77 -6.18
CA GLY A 42 3.21 -17.37 -6.38
C GLY A 42 3.56 -18.38 -5.29
N VAL A 43 4.48 -19.28 -5.59
CA VAL A 43 5.00 -20.29 -4.66
C VAL A 43 6.51 -20.20 -4.62
N ASN A 44 7.11 -20.29 -3.44
CA ASN A 44 8.56 -20.23 -3.32
C ASN A 44 9.24 -21.41 -4.04
N VAL A 45 10.49 -21.22 -4.44
CA VAL A 45 11.37 -22.31 -4.89
C VAL A 45 12.63 -22.25 -4.06
N PHE A 46 12.74 -23.12 -3.05
CA PHE A 46 13.95 -23.18 -2.24
C PHE A 46 15.14 -23.67 -3.07
N HIS A 47 16.24 -22.93 -3.00
CA HIS A 47 17.53 -23.35 -3.53
C HIS A 47 18.66 -22.61 -2.79
N PHE A 48 19.80 -23.25 -2.58
CA PHE A 48 20.90 -22.70 -1.77
C PHE A 48 21.52 -21.42 -2.35
N THR A 49 21.37 -21.18 -3.66
CA THR A 49 21.82 -19.94 -4.33
C THR A 49 20.89 -18.74 -4.05
N GLY A 50 19.89 -18.92 -3.18
CA GLY A 50 18.86 -17.92 -2.93
C GLY A 50 17.73 -18.01 -3.94
N GLY A 51 17.13 -19.18 -4.12
CA GLY A 51 15.90 -19.32 -4.92
C GLY A 51 14.79 -18.36 -4.45
N PRO A 52 13.84 -17.99 -5.32
CA PRO A 52 12.87 -16.93 -5.03
C PRO A 52 11.92 -17.33 -3.90
N CYS A 53 11.63 -16.37 -3.04
CA CYS A 53 10.51 -16.50 -2.10
C CYS A 53 9.18 -16.37 -2.86
N ALA A 54 8.09 -16.77 -2.21
CA ALA A 54 6.78 -16.77 -2.86
C ALA A 54 6.35 -15.37 -3.32
N GLU A 55 6.70 -14.32 -2.56
CA GLU A 55 6.39 -12.93 -2.88
C GLU A 55 7.05 -12.49 -4.19
N MET A 56 8.30 -12.93 -4.44
CA MET A 56 9.00 -12.63 -5.69
C MET A 56 8.36 -13.34 -6.89
N VAL A 57 7.88 -14.57 -6.68
CA VAL A 57 7.17 -15.31 -7.72
C VAL A 57 5.81 -14.66 -8.00
N ALA A 58 5.08 -14.20 -6.97
CA ALA A 58 3.82 -13.47 -7.15
C ALA A 58 4.02 -12.16 -7.92
N ILE A 59 5.09 -11.41 -7.63
CA ILE A 59 5.48 -10.21 -8.39
C ILE A 59 5.79 -10.58 -9.86
N ALA A 60 6.51 -11.68 -10.09
CA ALA A 60 6.80 -12.14 -11.45
C ALA A 60 5.54 -12.56 -12.21
N SER A 61 4.60 -13.27 -11.55
CA SER A 61 3.29 -13.62 -12.12
C SER A 61 2.50 -12.36 -12.50
N ALA A 62 2.50 -11.34 -11.64
CA ALA A 62 1.85 -10.07 -11.94
C ALA A 62 2.48 -9.38 -13.15
N ALA A 63 3.82 -9.36 -13.23
CA ALA A 63 4.54 -8.81 -14.36
C ALA A 63 4.25 -9.57 -15.67
N GLU A 64 4.16 -10.90 -15.63
CA GLU A 64 3.77 -11.74 -16.78
C GLU A 64 2.36 -11.39 -17.27
N ALA A 65 1.43 -11.15 -16.34
CA ALA A 65 0.07 -10.72 -16.64
C ALA A 65 -0.04 -9.27 -17.16
N GLY A 66 1.07 -8.51 -17.19
CA GLY A 66 1.07 -7.09 -17.55
C GLY A 66 0.42 -6.19 -16.48
N ALA A 67 0.40 -6.63 -15.22
CA ALA A 67 -0.15 -5.87 -14.12
C ALA A 67 0.62 -4.57 -13.88
N GLY A 68 -0.10 -3.54 -13.43
CA GLY A 68 0.48 -2.28 -12.96
C GLY A 68 1.08 -2.40 -11.56
N PRO A 69 1.18 -1.27 -10.81
CA PRO A 69 1.62 -1.30 -9.43
C PRO A 69 0.81 -2.28 -8.56
N LEU A 70 1.50 -2.95 -7.64
CA LEU A 70 0.89 -3.81 -6.62
C LEU A 70 0.56 -2.99 -5.38
N VAL A 71 -0.64 -3.22 -4.84
CA VAL A 71 -1.21 -2.44 -3.73
C VAL A 71 -1.24 -3.19 -2.41
N ALA A 72 -1.29 -4.53 -2.45
CA ALA A 72 -1.25 -5.38 -1.27
C ALA A 72 -0.49 -6.70 -1.51
N MET A 73 0.13 -7.26 -0.46
CA MET A 73 0.85 -8.54 -0.48
C MET A 73 0.63 -9.32 0.83
N VAL A 74 0.58 -10.65 0.72
CA VAL A 74 0.66 -11.56 1.87
C VAL A 74 1.46 -12.82 1.52
N ALA A 75 2.19 -13.38 2.49
CA ALA A 75 2.83 -14.68 2.40
C ALA A 75 2.25 -15.65 3.44
N VAL A 76 1.99 -16.89 3.04
CA VAL A 76 1.39 -17.93 3.86
C VAL A 76 2.23 -19.19 3.78
N GLY A 77 2.69 -19.69 4.92
CA GLY A 77 3.37 -20.97 5.03
C GLY A 77 2.39 -22.14 4.92
N ASP A 78 2.87 -23.24 4.34
CA ASP A 78 2.14 -24.50 4.26
C ASP A 78 1.67 -25.03 5.64
N ARG A 79 0.82 -26.06 5.60
CA ARG A 79 0.31 -26.77 6.78
C ARG A 79 -0.39 -25.80 7.74
N THR A 80 0.08 -25.69 8.98
CA THR A 80 -0.51 -24.89 10.05
C THR A 80 0.29 -23.62 10.35
N ARG A 81 1.23 -23.24 9.48
CA ARG A 81 2.13 -22.10 9.73
C ARG A 81 1.44 -20.75 9.57
N GLY A 82 0.39 -20.68 8.73
CA GLY A 82 -0.40 -19.46 8.54
C GLY A 82 0.39 -18.34 7.88
N VAL A 83 -0.07 -17.10 8.06
CA VAL A 83 0.59 -15.90 7.54
C VAL A 83 1.98 -15.77 8.15
N ILE A 84 2.97 -15.42 7.33
CA ILE A 84 4.34 -15.16 7.75
C ILE A 84 4.80 -13.79 7.27
N ALA A 85 5.61 -13.11 8.07
CA ALA A 85 6.18 -11.83 7.67
C ALA A 85 7.19 -12.02 6.52
N PRO A 86 7.28 -11.07 5.56
CA PRO A 86 8.23 -11.16 4.46
C PRO A 86 9.67 -11.12 4.98
N CYS A 87 10.56 -11.88 4.33
CA CYS A 87 11.98 -11.87 4.68
C CYS A 87 12.65 -10.56 4.23
N GLY A 88 13.84 -10.25 4.76
CA GLY A 88 14.54 -8.99 4.45
C GLY A 88 14.77 -8.75 2.95
N ARG A 89 15.03 -9.82 2.19
CA ARG A 89 15.20 -9.73 0.73
C ARG A 89 13.90 -9.37 0.02
N CYS A 90 12.77 -9.96 0.41
CA CYS A 90 11.45 -9.62 -0.14
C CYS A 90 11.04 -8.20 0.24
N ARG A 91 11.37 -7.76 1.46
CA ARG A 91 11.10 -6.39 1.89
C ARG A 91 11.79 -5.35 1.01
N GLN A 92 13.08 -5.54 0.73
CA GLN A 92 13.82 -4.66 -0.19
C GLN A 92 13.26 -4.75 -1.61
N PHE A 93 12.96 -5.96 -2.10
CA PHE A 93 12.44 -6.18 -3.45
C PHE A 93 11.09 -5.46 -3.66
N MET A 94 10.18 -5.58 -2.69
CA MET A 94 8.90 -4.85 -2.68
C MET A 94 9.12 -3.34 -2.53
N LEU A 95 10.01 -2.89 -1.65
CA LEU A 95 10.28 -1.47 -1.48
C LEU A 95 10.82 -0.81 -2.76
N ASP A 96 11.67 -1.50 -3.50
CA ASP A 96 12.29 -0.94 -4.71
C ASP A 96 11.32 -0.93 -5.91
N LEU A 97 10.42 -1.93 -6.01
CA LEU A 97 9.53 -2.09 -7.17
C LEU A 97 8.11 -1.57 -6.93
N HIS A 98 7.60 -1.74 -5.72
CA HIS A 98 6.24 -1.37 -5.30
C HIS A 98 6.30 -0.62 -3.95
N PRO A 99 6.95 0.55 -3.87
CA PRO A 99 7.22 1.26 -2.62
C PRO A 99 5.98 1.71 -1.84
N ASP A 100 4.80 1.66 -2.46
CA ASP A 100 3.50 2.02 -1.88
C ASP A 100 2.63 0.78 -1.54
N ILE A 101 3.20 -0.42 -1.64
CA ILE A 101 2.50 -1.67 -1.33
C ILE A 101 2.29 -1.80 0.18
N HIS A 102 1.10 -2.27 0.55
CA HIS A 102 0.78 -2.70 1.90
C HIS A 102 1.02 -4.21 2.07
N VAL A 103 1.47 -4.64 3.24
CA VAL A 103 1.78 -6.04 3.51
C VAL A 103 1.07 -6.53 4.75
N VAL A 104 0.35 -7.64 4.61
CA VAL A 104 -0.31 -8.33 5.72
C VAL A 104 0.73 -9.18 6.47
N VAL A 105 0.85 -8.97 7.77
CA VAL A 105 1.81 -9.66 8.65
C VAL A 105 1.14 -10.09 9.96
N PRO A 106 1.67 -11.10 10.67
CA PRO A 106 1.20 -11.45 12.01
C PRO A 106 1.48 -10.32 13.02
N SER A 107 0.52 -10.04 13.90
CA SER A 107 0.63 -9.04 14.97
C SER A 107 -0.22 -9.48 16.18
N ASP A 108 0.43 -9.73 17.33
CA ASP A 108 -0.22 -10.05 18.63
C ASP A 108 -1.38 -11.05 18.58
N GLY A 109 -1.23 -12.13 17.79
CA GLY A 109 -2.24 -13.19 17.66
C GLY A 109 -3.33 -12.92 16.64
N ASP A 110 -3.27 -11.78 15.93
CA ASP A 110 -4.10 -11.42 14.79
C ASP A 110 -3.19 -11.06 13.58
N LEU A 111 -3.76 -10.40 12.57
CA LEU A 111 -3.09 -9.87 11.41
C LEU A 111 -3.14 -8.34 11.41
N ALA A 112 -2.04 -7.72 11.02
CA ALA A 112 -1.92 -6.29 10.80
C ALA A 112 -1.44 -6.01 9.38
N VAL A 113 -1.75 -4.82 8.88
CA VAL A 113 -1.32 -4.35 7.57
C VAL A 113 -0.39 -3.18 7.76
N HIS A 114 0.79 -3.26 7.15
CA HIS A 114 1.80 -2.21 7.22
C HIS A 114 2.28 -1.81 5.83
N PRO A 115 2.55 -0.53 5.56
CA PRO A 115 3.22 -0.15 4.34
C PRO A 115 4.63 -0.73 4.35
N ILE A 116 5.13 -1.12 3.18
CA ILE A 116 6.43 -1.82 3.07
C ILE A 116 7.59 -1.06 3.71
N ARG A 117 7.53 0.27 3.68
CA ARG A 117 8.53 1.17 4.29
C ARG A 117 8.66 1.01 5.80
N ASP A 118 7.58 0.66 6.50
CA ASP A 118 7.59 0.48 7.97
C ASP A 118 8.27 -0.84 8.35
N LEU A 119 8.27 -1.81 7.43
CA LEU A 119 8.91 -3.10 7.63
C LEU A 119 10.43 -3.07 7.41
N LEU A 120 11.00 -1.97 6.90
CA LEU A 120 12.44 -1.84 6.65
C LEU A 120 12.95 -0.46 7.11
N PRO A 121 13.16 -0.26 8.43
CA PRO A 121 13.68 1.00 8.94
C PRO A 121 15.11 1.25 8.42
N PHE A 122 15.41 2.52 8.12
CA PHE A 122 16.69 2.97 7.57
C PHE A 122 17.05 2.30 6.23
N ALA A 123 16.04 2.03 5.41
CA ALA A 123 16.21 1.38 4.12
C ALA A 123 17.19 2.08 3.18
N TYR A 124 17.99 1.27 2.47
CA TYR A 124 18.63 1.73 1.25
C TYR A 124 17.55 1.98 0.18
N ARG A 125 17.59 3.15 -0.44
CA ARG A 125 16.70 3.52 -1.54
C ARG A 125 17.51 3.64 -2.82
N ALA A 126 17.32 2.70 -3.72
CA ALA A 126 17.86 2.80 -5.07
C ALA A 126 17.01 3.81 -5.86
N THR A 127 17.61 4.91 -6.28
CA THR A 127 16.94 6.00 -7.02
C THR A 127 16.50 5.62 -8.43
N SER A 128 16.82 4.42 -8.92
CA SER A 128 16.69 4.03 -10.34
C SER A 128 15.57 3.03 -10.66
N TYR A 129 14.93 2.37 -9.69
CA TYR A 129 14.05 1.22 -9.99
C TYR A 129 12.55 1.56 -10.08
N ALA A 130 12.07 2.57 -9.36
CA ALA A 130 10.68 2.99 -9.44
C ALA A 130 10.48 3.96 -10.62
N THR A 131 10.11 3.42 -11.79
CA THR A 131 9.79 4.20 -13.01
C THR A 131 8.29 4.27 -13.32
N GLY A 132 7.46 3.55 -12.55
CA GLY A 132 6.00 3.54 -12.68
C GLY A 132 5.31 4.62 -11.84
N PRO A 133 4.00 4.87 -12.08
CA PRO A 133 3.22 5.78 -11.27
C PRO A 133 3.19 5.30 -9.81
N ARG A 134 3.23 6.25 -8.86
CA ARG A 134 3.09 5.95 -7.43
C ARG A 134 1.65 5.61 -7.10
N VAL A 135 1.42 4.83 -6.06
CA VAL A 135 0.06 4.55 -5.56
C VAL A 135 -0.19 5.41 -4.34
N VAL A 136 -1.33 6.10 -4.32
CA VAL A 136 -1.78 6.87 -3.17
C VAL A 136 -3.11 6.30 -2.68
N HIS A 137 -3.09 5.72 -1.49
CA HIS A 137 -4.28 5.14 -0.87
C HIS A 137 -5.15 6.24 -0.26
N PHE A 138 -6.45 6.21 -0.56
CA PHE A 138 -7.46 7.05 0.04
C PHE A 138 -8.53 6.20 0.72
N ALA A 139 -9.09 6.71 1.82
CA ALA A 139 -10.30 6.13 2.37
C ALA A 139 -11.45 6.23 1.34
N SER A 140 -12.22 5.15 1.18
CA SER A 140 -13.26 5.05 0.15
C SER A 140 -14.25 6.20 0.11
N ARG A 141 -14.55 6.78 1.28
CA ARG A 141 -15.46 7.93 1.42
C ARG A 141 -15.04 9.14 0.58
N TYR A 142 -13.76 9.30 0.30
CA TYR A 142 -13.24 10.43 -0.49
C TYR A 142 -13.38 10.24 -2.00
N PHE A 143 -13.80 9.06 -2.48
CA PHE A 143 -13.86 8.78 -3.91
C PHE A 143 -14.67 9.82 -4.68
N GLN A 144 -15.87 10.17 -4.22
CA GLN A 144 -16.74 11.13 -4.92
C GLN A 144 -16.17 12.55 -4.90
N ASP A 145 -15.54 12.97 -3.81
CA ASP A 145 -14.97 14.32 -3.70
C ASP A 145 -13.74 14.47 -4.60
N VAL A 146 -12.91 13.42 -4.67
CA VAL A 146 -11.76 13.38 -5.60
C VAL A 146 -12.24 13.29 -7.05
N ALA A 147 -13.15 12.37 -7.36
CA ALA A 147 -13.69 12.17 -8.72
C ALA A 147 -14.38 13.43 -9.29
N SER A 148 -15.03 14.22 -8.44
CA SER A 148 -15.71 15.46 -8.85
C SER A 148 -14.79 16.68 -8.85
N GLY A 149 -13.54 16.56 -8.40
CA GLY A 149 -12.61 17.67 -8.26
C GLY A 149 -12.93 18.63 -7.11
N ARG A 150 -13.80 18.24 -6.17
CA ARG A 150 -14.03 19.00 -4.92
C ARG A 150 -12.84 18.93 -3.99
N LYS A 151 -12.23 17.75 -3.89
CA LYS A 151 -11.02 17.50 -3.11
C LYS A 151 -9.82 17.44 -4.04
N THR A 152 -8.91 18.39 -3.88
CA THR A 152 -7.68 18.56 -4.68
C THR A 152 -6.42 18.63 -3.82
N VAL A 153 -6.57 18.53 -2.49
CA VAL A 153 -5.46 18.49 -1.53
C VAL A 153 -5.60 17.27 -0.65
N THR A 154 -4.48 16.64 -0.31
CA THR A 154 -4.40 15.65 0.77
C THR A 154 -3.29 16.00 1.75
N VAL A 155 -3.60 15.92 3.05
CA VAL A 155 -2.61 16.04 4.12
C VAL A 155 -2.25 14.66 4.65
N ARG A 156 -0.95 14.38 4.83
CA ARG A 156 -0.45 13.04 5.19
C ARG A 156 0.68 13.10 6.21
N ARG A 157 0.66 12.19 7.17
CA ARG A 157 1.73 11.94 8.15
C ARG A 157 2.35 10.58 7.88
N ASP A 158 3.68 10.52 7.91
CA ASP A 158 4.49 9.31 7.72
C ASP A 158 4.16 8.50 6.45
N ASP A 159 3.65 9.20 5.44
CA ASP A 159 3.26 8.65 4.15
C ASP A 159 3.78 9.52 3.01
N PRO A 160 5.08 9.41 2.67
CA PRO A 160 5.75 10.32 1.78
C PRO A 160 5.21 10.22 0.35
N ILE A 161 4.81 11.35 -0.21
CA ILE A 161 4.37 11.51 -1.60
C ILE A 161 5.41 12.31 -2.39
N GLN A 162 5.50 12.04 -3.69
CA GLN A 162 6.34 12.79 -4.63
C GLN A 162 5.51 13.38 -5.76
N PRO A 163 5.87 14.57 -6.27
CA PRO A 163 5.26 15.10 -7.49
C PRO A 163 5.39 14.14 -8.67
N GLY A 164 4.38 14.12 -9.53
CA GLY A 164 4.35 13.29 -10.74
C GLY A 164 3.11 12.40 -10.85
N PRO A 165 3.09 11.48 -11.84
CA PRO A 165 1.97 10.60 -12.10
C PRO A 165 1.69 9.65 -10.93
N VAL A 166 0.41 9.52 -10.58
CA VAL A 166 -0.07 8.66 -9.50
C VAL A 166 -1.35 7.94 -9.86
N ILE A 167 -1.58 6.81 -9.20
CA ILE A 167 -2.85 6.09 -9.18
C ILE A 167 -3.45 6.27 -7.79
N PHE A 168 -4.59 6.94 -7.71
CA PHE A 168 -5.37 7.04 -6.48
C PHE A 168 -6.20 5.77 -6.31
N VAL A 169 -6.05 5.08 -5.19
CA VAL A 169 -6.73 3.81 -4.91
C VAL A 169 -7.69 3.97 -3.72
N PHE A 170 -8.89 3.44 -3.87
CA PHE A 170 -9.97 3.52 -2.90
C PHE A 170 -10.54 2.10 -2.66
N ASP A 171 -10.26 1.53 -1.50
CA ASP A 171 -10.83 0.25 -1.06
C ASP A 171 -12.25 0.47 -0.52
N ASP A 172 -13.28 0.03 -1.23
CA ASP A 172 -14.68 0.09 -0.79
C ASP A 172 -15.17 -1.17 -0.04
N GLY A 173 -14.28 -2.13 0.18
CA GLY A 173 -14.55 -3.43 0.80
C GLY A 173 -14.91 -4.52 -0.22
N ASP A 174 -15.62 -4.18 -1.29
CA ASP A 174 -16.05 -5.15 -2.31
C ASP A 174 -15.21 -5.11 -3.59
N GLY A 175 -14.38 -4.07 -3.74
CA GLY A 175 -13.48 -3.85 -4.86
C GLY A 175 -12.53 -2.67 -4.66
N LEU A 176 -11.56 -2.55 -5.57
CA LEU A 176 -10.73 -1.37 -5.69
C LEU A 176 -11.31 -0.45 -6.75
N ARG A 177 -11.57 0.80 -6.38
CA ARG A 177 -11.75 1.87 -7.35
C ARG A 177 -10.44 2.60 -7.51
N ARG A 178 -10.16 3.03 -8.74
CA ARG A 178 -8.99 3.86 -9.04
C ARG A 178 -9.31 5.08 -9.87
N LEU A 179 -8.49 6.11 -9.69
CA LEU A 179 -8.46 7.30 -10.52
C LEU A 179 -7.01 7.62 -10.86
N ASP A 180 -6.74 7.92 -12.12
CA ASP A 180 -5.42 8.36 -12.55
C ASP A 180 -5.27 9.86 -12.28
N GLY A 181 -4.11 10.27 -11.77
CA GLY A 181 -3.89 11.62 -11.30
C GLY A 181 -2.45 12.06 -11.38
N ILE A 182 -2.23 13.33 -11.03
CA ILE A 182 -0.91 13.93 -10.94
C ILE A 182 -0.84 14.65 -9.59
N ILE A 183 0.22 14.37 -8.83
CA ILE A 183 0.59 15.22 -7.70
C ILE A 183 1.37 16.40 -8.26
N ASP A 184 0.82 17.60 -8.08
CA ASP A 184 1.38 18.85 -8.60
C ASP A 184 2.53 19.34 -7.72
N THR A 185 2.23 19.48 -6.44
CA THR A 185 3.16 20.03 -5.46
C THR A 185 3.09 19.21 -4.18
N VAL A 186 4.22 19.12 -3.47
CA VAL A 186 4.30 18.55 -2.13
C VAL A 186 5.09 19.53 -1.28
N ARG A 187 4.51 19.95 -0.17
CA ARG A 187 5.18 20.81 0.82
C ARG A 187 5.14 20.17 2.20
N SER A 188 6.24 20.31 2.95
CA SER A 188 6.30 19.88 4.35
C SER A 188 5.98 21.05 5.27
N THR A 189 5.24 20.79 6.34
CA THR A 189 4.87 21.74 7.41
C THR A 189 4.56 20.99 8.69
N THR A 190 4.15 21.66 9.76
CA THR A 190 3.61 21.00 10.96
C THR A 190 2.08 21.00 10.94
N ALA A 191 1.46 20.08 11.67
CA ALA A 191 -0.01 20.01 11.73
C ALA A 191 -0.66 21.30 12.27
N GLY A 192 0.02 22.02 13.18
CA GLY A 192 -0.43 23.31 13.72
C GLY A 192 -0.34 24.48 12.73
N GLU A 193 0.41 24.34 11.64
CA GLU A 193 0.63 25.38 10.62
C GLU A 193 -0.28 25.21 9.39
N LEU A 194 -1.22 24.27 9.42
CA LEU A 194 -2.18 24.06 8.35
C LEU A 194 -3.08 25.29 8.15
N THR A 195 -3.22 25.68 6.89
CA THR A 195 -3.83 26.94 6.46
C THR A 195 -5.31 26.77 6.09
N PRO A 196 -6.08 27.88 6.01
CA PRO A 196 -7.44 27.83 5.47
C PRO A 196 -7.52 27.36 4.01
N GLU A 197 -6.43 27.48 3.24
CA GLU A 197 -6.38 26.99 1.86
C GLU A 197 -6.28 25.47 1.81
N ASP A 198 -5.47 24.86 2.68
CA ASP A 198 -5.38 23.40 2.81
C ASP A 198 -6.73 22.79 3.17
N ALA A 199 -7.45 23.42 4.11
CA ALA A 199 -8.79 23.01 4.49
C ALA A 199 -9.76 23.08 3.29
N ARG A 200 -9.75 24.19 2.54
CA ARG A 200 -10.60 24.31 1.34
C ARG A 200 -10.27 23.26 0.28
N GLY A 201 -8.99 22.99 0.02
CA GLY A 201 -8.57 21.96 -0.94
C GLY A 201 -8.92 20.53 -0.48
N GLU A 202 -9.09 20.33 0.82
CA GLU A 202 -9.63 19.11 1.42
C GLU A 202 -11.16 19.05 1.37
N ASP A 203 -11.87 20.03 0.81
CA ASP A 203 -13.34 20.16 0.90
C ASP A 203 -13.82 20.30 2.36
N LEU A 204 -13.20 21.25 3.08
CA LEU A 204 -13.54 21.62 4.46
C LEU A 204 -13.68 23.13 4.63
N PRO A 205 -14.51 23.58 5.59
CA PRO A 205 -14.77 24.99 5.80
C PRO A 205 -13.59 25.73 6.45
N ASP A 206 -12.80 25.06 7.31
CA ASP A 206 -11.76 25.71 8.11
C ASP A 206 -10.66 24.73 8.61
N PRO A 207 -9.51 25.26 9.09
CA PRO A 207 -8.42 24.44 9.63
C PRO A 207 -8.79 23.59 10.85
N ALA A 208 -9.75 24.03 11.67
CA ALA A 208 -10.18 23.26 12.84
C ALA A 208 -10.89 21.97 12.41
N SER A 209 -11.71 22.04 11.36
CA SER A 209 -12.37 20.89 10.75
C SER A 209 -11.36 19.96 10.06
N LEU A 210 -10.31 20.52 9.46
CA LEU A 210 -9.21 19.72 8.90
C LEU A 210 -8.46 18.96 9.98
N ARG A 211 -8.11 19.64 11.06
CA ARG A 211 -7.44 19.02 12.22
C ARG A 211 -8.29 17.91 12.84
N ALA A 212 -9.59 18.15 13.03
CA ALA A 212 -10.51 17.13 13.53
C ALA A 212 -10.52 15.89 12.63
N ARG A 213 -10.55 16.09 11.30
CA ARG A 213 -10.53 14.98 10.35
C ARG A 213 -9.20 14.25 10.28
N LEU A 214 -8.08 14.95 10.50
CA LEU A 214 -6.77 14.31 10.59
C LEU A 214 -6.66 13.44 11.84
N LEU A 215 -7.25 13.87 12.97
CA LEU A 215 -7.30 13.05 14.19
C LEU A 215 -8.10 11.75 14.03
N ASP A 216 -9.06 11.70 13.11
CA ASP A 216 -9.76 10.44 12.78
C ASP A 216 -8.80 9.40 12.16
N HIS A 217 -7.76 9.85 11.46
CA HIS A 217 -6.75 8.98 10.81
C HIS A 217 -5.48 8.82 11.64
N TYR A 218 -5.11 9.86 12.39
CA TYR A 218 -3.91 9.96 13.19
C TYR A 218 -4.31 10.36 14.64
N PRO A 219 -4.83 9.43 15.45
CA PRO A 219 -5.40 9.76 16.76
C PRO A 219 -4.41 10.38 17.75
N ASP A 220 -3.12 10.16 17.54
CA ASP A 220 -2.01 10.67 18.35
C ASP A 220 -1.38 11.96 17.78
N LEU A 221 -1.97 12.56 16.73
CA LEU A 221 -1.42 13.73 16.04
C LEU A 221 -1.31 14.94 16.97
N SER A 222 -0.10 15.48 17.07
CA SER A 222 0.24 16.72 17.77
C SER A 222 0.41 17.87 16.78
N ASP A 223 0.34 19.12 17.26
CA ASP A 223 0.54 20.31 16.42
C ASP A 223 1.99 20.45 15.93
N GLU A 224 2.95 19.81 16.61
CA GLU A 224 4.38 19.82 16.25
C GLU A 224 4.74 18.72 15.24
N ASP A 225 3.83 17.78 14.99
CA ASP A 225 4.10 16.66 14.10
C ASP A 225 4.25 17.13 12.65
N SER A 226 5.28 16.60 11.98
CA SER A 226 5.55 16.86 10.57
C SER A 226 4.49 16.20 9.69
N VAL A 227 3.92 16.99 8.79
CA VAL A 227 2.96 16.54 7.78
C VAL A 227 3.37 17.03 6.40
N GLN A 228 2.95 16.29 5.38
CA GLN A 228 3.04 16.71 3.98
C GLN A 228 1.66 17.11 3.47
N VAL A 229 1.61 18.24 2.79
CA VAL A 229 0.43 18.69 2.05
C VAL A 229 0.73 18.51 0.57
N ALA A 230 -0.08 17.70 -0.09
CA ALA A 230 0.04 17.41 -1.51
C ALA A 230 -1.18 17.95 -2.27
N GLU A 231 -0.92 18.85 -3.21
CA GLU A 231 -1.90 19.32 -4.19
C GLU A 231 -1.90 18.37 -5.38
N PHE A 232 -3.08 18.10 -5.93
CA PHE A 232 -3.24 17.17 -7.03
C PHE A 232 -4.43 17.51 -7.92
N HIS A 233 -4.39 16.96 -9.13
CA HIS A 233 -5.51 16.93 -10.05
C HIS A 233 -5.65 15.56 -10.71
N LEU A 234 -6.81 15.28 -11.31
CA LEU A 234 -7.04 14.07 -12.08
C LEU A 234 -6.43 14.21 -13.47
N GLY A 235 -5.78 13.15 -13.95
CA GLY A 235 -5.29 13.06 -15.32
C GLY A 235 -6.48 12.85 -16.26
N HIS A 236 -6.64 13.74 -17.24
CA HIS A 236 -7.62 13.59 -18.32
C HIS A 236 -7.04 12.80 -19.49
#